data_AF-A0A534TPP7-F1
#
_entry.id   AF-A0A534TPP7-F1
#
_cell.length_a   1.000
_cell.length_b   1.000
_cell.length_c   1.000
_cell.angle_alpha   90.00
_cell.angle_beta   90.00
_cell.angle_gamma   90.00
#
_symmetry.space_group_name_H-M   'P 1'
#
loop_
_entity.id
_entity.type
_entity.pdbx_description
1 polymer ?
#
loop_
_entity_poly.entity_id
_entity_poly.type
_entity_poly.pdbx_seq_one_letter_code
_entity_poly.pdbx_strand_id
1 'polypeptide(L)'
;MLCGCGNLSNEDVAFFLAIPQKQQLHVSVPQGSTSQNLCAIGTADIYANAKSTGDSLNAGVDAILALVDAIRRVTPTTRDDDSRIWGPFADKDNAGVLVQAIMFRELDATLTPWRWTFTISASRPPGGWLPILDGEFFRAAASSGIGRITLHFENSTTLGINKPTDPTFPARIFYDRSSDPRTVSLDLTSGVNAFGLISFDYSYAGYADGHGQLDYAFPDPKSGCTVEVTTFFNAQGAGRDVFRARCGVLVLGDVRQCWDAGGCLTFVDDPFALTPACNGVAPCLLGNSASCPGGL
;
A
#
# COMPACT_ATOMS: atom_id res chain seq x y z
N MET A 1 33.84 -1.01 -14.97
CA MET A 1 33.69 -2.37 -15.52
C MET A 1 32.23 -2.78 -15.36
N LEU A 2 31.50 -2.85 -16.47
CA LEU A 2 30.16 -3.44 -16.52
C LEU A 2 30.31 -4.96 -16.39
N CYS A 3 29.81 -5.56 -15.31
CA CYS A 3 29.69 -7.01 -15.19
C CYS A 3 28.30 -7.34 -14.64
N GLY A 4 27.52 -8.13 -15.39
CA GLY A 4 26.45 -8.93 -14.80
C GLY A 4 25.02 -8.75 -15.32
N CYS A 5 24.77 -8.31 -16.56
CA CYS A 5 23.56 -8.78 -17.23
C CYS A 5 23.86 -10.21 -17.72
N GLY A 6 23.63 -11.19 -16.86
CA GLY A 6 23.68 -12.60 -17.26
C GLY A 6 22.75 -12.84 -18.46
N ASN A 7 23.08 -13.83 -19.29
CA ASN A 7 22.38 -14.12 -20.54
C ASN A 7 20.92 -14.54 -20.26
N LEU A 8 19.99 -13.58 -20.19
CA LEU A 8 18.57 -13.81 -19.96
C LEU A 8 17.92 -14.36 -21.23
N SER A 9 17.16 -15.45 -21.09
CA SER A 9 16.34 -15.98 -22.17
C SER A 9 15.03 -15.20 -22.31
N ASN A 10 14.35 -15.29 -23.46
CA ASN A 10 13.02 -14.71 -23.65
C ASN A 10 12.00 -15.24 -22.60
N GLU A 11 12.13 -16.50 -22.19
CA GLU A 11 11.32 -17.06 -21.11
C GLU A 11 11.65 -16.41 -19.76
N ASP A 12 12.92 -16.18 -19.44
CA ASP A 12 13.28 -15.49 -18.19
C ASP A 12 12.63 -14.09 -18.12
N VAL A 13 12.53 -13.40 -19.26
CA VAL A 13 11.82 -12.11 -19.36
C VAL A 13 10.33 -12.27 -19.07
N ALA A 14 9.67 -13.32 -19.57
CA ALA A 14 8.24 -13.56 -19.29
C ALA A 14 7.98 -13.74 -17.78
N PHE A 15 8.83 -14.50 -17.08
CA PHE A 15 8.74 -14.65 -15.63
C PHE A 15 8.96 -13.30 -14.90
N PHE A 16 9.92 -12.48 -15.33
CA PHE A 16 10.15 -11.18 -14.70
C PHE A 16 9.02 -10.16 -14.94
N LEU A 17 8.39 -10.19 -16.11
CA LEU A 17 7.27 -9.32 -16.47
C LEU A 17 5.97 -9.71 -15.77
N ALA A 18 5.83 -10.96 -15.33
CA ALA A 18 4.68 -11.41 -14.58
C ALA A 18 4.59 -10.82 -13.16
N ILE A 19 5.72 -10.39 -12.59
CA ILE A 19 5.78 -9.73 -11.28
C ILE A 19 5.37 -8.24 -11.41
N PRO A 20 4.52 -7.70 -10.51
CA PRO A 20 4.15 -6.29 -10.51
C PRO A 20 5.35 -5.33 -10.52
N GLN A 21 5.17 -4.17 -11.14
CA GLN A 21 6.08 -3.02 -11.07
C GLN A 21 5.57 -2.00 -10.06
N LYS A 22 6.47 -1.14 -9.55
CA LYS A 22 6.16 -0.12 -8.52
C LYS A 22 4.96 0.75 -8.89
N GLN A 23 5.00 1.29 -10.10
CA GLN A 23 3.99 2.19 -10.64
C GLN A 23 2.60 1.52 -10.74
N GLN A 24 2.56 0.19 -10.75
CA GLN A 24 1.31 -0.56 -10.86
C GLN A 24 0.59 -0.69 -9.50
N LEU A 25 1.36 -0.69 -8.41
CA LEU A 25 0.85 -0.88 -7.05
C LEU A 25 0.80 0.42 -6.24
N HIS A 26 1.50 1.47 -6.68
CA HIS A 26 1.49 2.76 -5.98
C HIS A 26 0.10 3.39 -5.95
N VAL A 27 -0.32 3.81 -4.77
CA VAL A 27 -1.48 4.66 -4.54
C VAL A 27 -1.17 6.08 -5.01
N SER A 28 -2.17 6.75 -5.62
CA SER A 28 -2.04 8.13 -6.08
C SER A 28 -3.02 9.02 -5.34
N VAL A 29 -2.50 9.76 -4.36
CA VAL A 29 -3.22 10.84 -3.68
C VAL A 29 -2.66 12.17 -4.19
N PRO A 30 -3.50 13.06 -4.76
CA PRO A 30 -3.06 14.38 -5.20
C PRO A 30 -2.38 15.13 -4.06
N GLN A 31 -1.34 15.88 -4.38
CA GLN A 31 -0.83 16.86 -3.42
C GLN A 31 -1.83 18.02 -3.41
N GLY A 32 -2.61 18.15 -2.33
CA GLY A 32 -3.27 19.43 -2.05
C GLY A 32 -2.21 20.52 -1.98
N SER A 33 -2.48 21.71 -2.53
CA SER A 33 -1.46 22.76 -2.57
C SER A 33 -0.86 23.03 -1.19
N THR A 34 0.47 22.92 -1.07
CA THR A 34 1.23 23.28 0.14
C THR A 34 1.55 24.77 0.21
N SER A 35 0.95 25.59 -0.66
CA SER A 35 1.07 27.04 -0.59
C SER A 35 0.44 27.52 0.72
N GLN A 36 1.06 28.50 1.39
CA GLN A 36 0.49 29.21 2.54
C GLN A 36 -0.75 30.02 2.10
N ASN A 37 -1.79 29.33 1.67
CA ASN A 37 -3.06 29.93 1.33
C ASN A 37 -3.70 30.42 2.63
N LEU A 38 -4.10 31.69 2.65
CA LEU A 38 -4.96 32.21 3.71
C LEU A 38 -6.36 31.61 3.51
N CYS A 39 -6.59 30.42 4.06
CA CYS A 39 -7.88 29.74 4.00
C CYS A 39 -8.89 30.42 4.93
N ALA A 40 -10.05 30.83 4.39
CA ALA A 40 -11.06 31.59 5.14
C ALA A 40 -11.70 30.80 6.30
N ILE A 41 -11.91 29.49 6.11
CA ILE A 41 -12.44 28.59 7.16
C ILE A 41 -11.30 27.92 7.92
N GLY A 42 -10.31 27.41 7.19
CA GLY A 42 -9.17 26.68 7.73
C GLY A 42 -8.57 25.77 6.67
N THR A 43 -7.48 25.09 7.02
CA THR A 43 -6.82 24.09 6.17
C THR A 43 -7.45 22.71 6.36
N ALA A 44 -7.49 21.92 5.30
CA ALA A 44 -7.96 20.54 5.34
C ALA A 44 -6.87 19.60 5.91
N ASP A 45 -6.55 19.75 7.20
CA ASP A 45 -5.46 19.03 7.86
C ASP A 45 -5.69 17.51 7.90
N ILE A 46 -6.95 17.06 7.94
CA ILE A 46 -7.29 15.64 7.85
C ILE A 46 -6.89 15.08 6.48
N TYR A 47 -7.17 15.81 5.39
CA TYR A 47 -6.74 15.44 4.03
C TYR A 47 -5.21 15.41 3.88
N ALA A 48 -4.48 16.31 4.56
CA ALA A 48 -3.01 16.24 4.56
C ALA A 48 -2.48 14.89 5.08
N ASN A 49 -3.20 14.25 6.00
CA ASN A 49 -2.88 12.89 6.45
C ASN A 49 -3.13 11.84 5.37
N ALA A 50 -4.14 12.00 4.50
CA ALA A 50 -4.37 11.08 3.37
C ALA A 50 -3.13 10.97 2.47
N LYS A 51 -2.48 12.11 2.19
CA LYS A 51 -1.25 12.13 1.38
C LYS A 51 -0.10 11.44 2.09
N SER A 52 0.14 11.75 3.35
CA SER A 52 1.20 11.12 4.15
C SER A 52 0.98 9.61 4.30
N THR A 53 -0.27 9.17 4.51
CA THR A 53 -0.64 7.75 4.56
C THR A 53 -0.42 7.08 3.20
N GLY A 54 -0.83 7.72 2.10
CA GLY A 54 -0.54 7.26 0.74
C GLY A 54 0.96 7.08 0.47
N ASP A 55 1.79 8.02 0.94
CA ASP A 55 3.25 7.91 0.82
C ASP A 55 3.83 6.77 1.65
N SER A 56 3.33 6.55 2.87
CA SER A 56 3.72 5.41 3.72
C SER A 56 3.30 4.07 3.09
N LEU A 57 2.09 4.00 2.51
CA LEU A 57 1.64 2.82 1.74
C LEU A 57 2.59 2.55 0.56
N ASN A 58 2.95 3.58 -0.19
CA ASN A 58 3.88 3.47 -1.33
C ASN A 58 5.29 3.08 -0.89
N ALA A 59 5.78 3.59 0.24
CA ALA A 59 7.05 3.18 0.83
C ALA A 59 7.05 1.70 1.23
N GLY A 60 5.94 1.20 1.75
CA GLY A 60 5.72 -0.23 2.01
C GLY A 60 5.81 -1.06 0.73
N VAL A 61 5.03 -0.69 -0.29
CA VAL A 61 5.09 -1.31 -1.64
C VAL A 61 6.50 -1.29 -2.22
N ASP A 62 7.23 -0.18 -2.06
CA ASP A 62 8.60 -0.04 -2.56
C ASP A 62 9.60 -0.96 -1.85
N ALA A 63 9.47 -1.15 -0.54
CA ALA A 63 10.32 -2.06 0.22
C ALA A 63 10.11 -3.52 -0.24
N ILE A 64 8.86 -3.88 -0.51
CA ILE A 64 8.46 -5.20 -1.02
C ILE A 64 9.05 -5.43 -2.40
N LEU A 65 8.84 -4.50 -3.32
CA LEU A 65 9.30 -4.62 -4.70
C LEU A 65 10.83 -4.51 -4.81
N ALA A 66 11.51 -3.83 -3.89
CA ALA A 66 12.97 -3.83 -3.83
C ALA A 66 13.55 -5.23 -3.61
N LEU A 67 12.89 -6.06 -2.78
CA LEU A 67 13.28 -7.45 -2.57
C LEU A 67 13.12 -8.27 -3.87
N VAL A 68 12.05 -8.01 -4.61
CA VAL A 68 11.83 -8.67 -5.92
C VAL A 68 12.81 -8.17 -6.98
N ASP A 69 13.11 -6.88 -7.01
CA ASP A 69 14.09 -6.27 -7.91
C ASP A 69 15.51 -6.79 -7.66
N ALA A 70 15.83 -7.19 -6.43
CA ALA A 70 17.11 -7.86 -6.13
C ALA A 70 17.22 -9.21 -6.85
N ILE A 71 16.13 -9.98 -6.93
CA ILE A 71 16.08 -11.27 -7.63
C ILE A 71 16.14 -11.08 -9.15
N ARG A 72 15.51 -10.02 -9.69
CA ARG A 72 15.61 -9.66 -11.12
C ARG A 72 17.04 -9.39 -11.59
N ARG A 73 17.97 -9.08 -10.68
CA ARG A 73 19.38 -8.80 -11.00
C ARG A 73 20.24 -10.05 -11.12
N VAL A 74 19.72 -11.22 -10.76
CA VAL A 74 20.45 -12.49 -10.81
C VAL A 74 19.79 -13.45 -11.79
N THR A 75 20.61 -14.23 -12.49
CA THR A 75 20.13 -15.28 -13.39
C THR A 75 19.59 -16.45 -12.57
N PRO A 76 18.48 -17.10 -12.99
CA PRO A 76 18.01 -18.32 -12.36
C PRO A 76 19.11 -19.38 -12.30
N THR A 77 19.27 -20.02 -11.14
CA THR A 77 20.17 -21.17 -10.96
C THR A 77 19.57 -22.44 -11.57
N THR A 78 18.25 -22.55 -11.57
CA THR A 78 17.51 -23.65 -12.22
C THR A 78 16.40 -23.10 -13.10
N ARG A 79 16.19 -23.75 -14.24
CA ARG A 79 15.14 -23.44 -15.21
C ARG A 79 14.42 -24.73 -15.58
N ASP A 80 13.11 -24.75 -15.37
CA ASP A 80 12.21 -25.77 -15.91
C ASP A 80 11.23 -25.11 -16.90
N ASP A 81 10.36 -25.88 -17.55
CA ASP A 81 9.42 -25.31 -18.53
C ASP A 81 8.50 -24.23 -17.90
N ASP A 82 8.00 -24.49 -16.69
CA ASP A 82 7.05 -23.63 -15.98
C ASP A 82 7.55 -23.17 -14.60
N SER A 83 8.86 -23.29 -14.35
CA SER A 83 9.48 -22.87 -13.09
C SER A 83 10.79 -22.13 -13.28
N ARG A 84 11.08 -21.19 -12.37
CA ARG A 84 12.39 -20.56 -12.22
C ARG A 84 12.79 -20.56 -10.75
N ILE A 85 14.02 -20.99 -10.48
CA ILE A 85 14.61 -20.98 -9.14
C ILE A 85 15.86 -20.11 -9.17
N TRP A 86 15.97 -19.21 -8.20
CA TRP A 86 17.15 -18.42 -7.94
C TRP A 86 17.71 -18.78 -6.56
N GLY A 87 18.97 -19.21 -6.54
CA GLY A 87 19.68 -19.56 -5.32
C GLY A 87 19.84 -21.07 -5.11
N PRO A 88 20.16 -21.52 -3.89
CA PRO A 88 20.31 -20.70 -2.69
C PRO A 88 21.53 -19.76 -2.75
N PHE A 89 21.38 -18.55 -2.22
CA PHE A 89 22.47 -17.58 -2.07
C PHE A 89 22.71 -17.29 -0.59
N ALA A 90 23.95 -17.04 -0.21
CA ALA A 90 24.23 -16.52 1.13
C ALA A 90 23.69 -15.09 1.26
N ASP A 91 22.97 -14.80 2.35
CA ASP A 91 22.60 -13.43 2.69
C ASP A 91 23.86 -12.66 3.11
N LYS A 92 24.12 -11.56 2.42
CA LYS A 92 25.29 -10.70 2.68
C LYS A 92 25.19 -9.95 4.01
N ASP A 93 23.97 -9.67 4.47
CA ASP A 93 23.70 -8.87 5.65
C ASP A 93 23.44 -9.75 6.88
N ASN A 94 23.12 -11.05 6.68
CA ASN A 94 22.80 -11.99 7.74
C ASN A 94 23.66 -13.26 7.65
N ALA A 95 24.76 -13.29 8.42
CA ALA A 95 25.69 -14.42 8.42
C ALA A 95 24.98 -15.75 8.75
N GLY A 96 25.23 -16.77 7.94
CA GLY A 96 24.65 -18.12 8.09
C GLY A 96 23.20 -18.25 7.60
N VAL A 97 22.64 -17.22 6.97
CA VAL A 97 21.33 -17.28 6.32
C VAL A 97 21.49 -17.52 4.82
N LEU A 98 20.66 -18.40 4.29
CA LEU A 98 20.52 -18.65 2.87
C LEU A 98 19.18 -18.10 2.39
N VAL A 99 19.14 -17.53 1.19
CA VAL A 99 17.95 -17.00 0.54
C VAL A 99 17.75 -17.70 -0.80
N GLN A 100 16.51 -18.03 -1.12
CA GLN A 100 16.11 -18.52 -2.44
C GLN A 100 14.83 -17.83 -2.88
N ALA A 101 14.64 -17.77 -4.20
CA ALA A 101 13.37 -17.39 -4.78
C ALA A 101 12.90 -18.47 -5.76
N ILE A 102 11.61 -18.75 -5.76
CA ILE A 102 10.99 -19.72 -6.64
C ILE A 102 9.79 -19.05 -7.28
N MET A 103 9.66 -19.20 -8.59
CA MET A 103 8.50 -18.74 -9.34
C MET A 103 7.92 -19.88 -10.16
N PHE A 104 6.60 -20.05 -10.11
CA PHE A 104 5.87 -20.99 -10.94
C PHE A 104 4.87 -20.27 -11.84
N ARG A 105 4.65 -20.86 -13.01
CA ARG A 105 3.62 -20.47 -13.96
C ARG A 105 2.63 -21.61 -14.13
N GLU A 106 1.35 -21.31 -14.10
CA GLU A 106 0.30 -22.27 -14.45
C GLU A 106 -0.34 -21.85 -15.78
N LEU A 107 -0.45 -22.82 -16.69
CA LEU A 107 -1.05 -22.67 -18.01
C LEU A 107 -2.51 -23.16 -17.98
N ASP A 108 -3.36 -22.53 -18.78
CA ASP A 108 -4.74 -22.98 -18.99
C ASP A 108 -4.81 -24.06 -20.08
N ALA A 109 -6.03 -24.51 -20.40
CA ALA A 109 -6.25 -25.53 -21.43
C ALA A 109 -5.79 -25.10 -22.84
N THR A 110 -5.55 -23.80 -23.07
CA THR A 110 -5.06 -23.23 -24.33
C THR A 110 -3.54 -22.99 -24.33
N LEU A 111 -2.84 -23.45 -23.28
CA LEU A 111 -1.41 -23.18 -23.04
C LEU A 111 -1.11 -21.71 -22.78
N THR A 112 -2.10 -20.94 -22.30
CA THR A 112 -1.92 -19.53 -21.94
C THR A 112 -1.66 -19.41 -20.44
N PRO A 113 -0.64 -18.64 -20.00
CA PRO A 113 -0.42 -18.39 -18.57
C PRO A 113 -1.60 -17.67 -17.93
N TRP A 114 -2.16 -18.25 -16.87
CA TRP A 114 -3.31 -17.67 -16.15
C TRP A 114 -3.06 -17.44 -14.65
N ARG A 115 -2.05 -18.11 -14.07
CA ARG A 115 -1.66 -17.92 -12.66
C ARG A 115 -0.16 -18.00 -12.51
N TRP A 116 0.37 -17.17 -11.63
CA TRP A 116 1.78 -17.10 -11.29
C TRP A 116 1.93 -17.06 -9.78
N THR A 117 2.83 -17.87 -9.24
CA THR A 117 3.19 -17.83 -7.83
C THR A 117 4.66 -17.51 -7.69
N PHE A 118 5.01 -16.71 -6.69
CA PHE A 118 6.36 -16.29 -6.43
C PHE A 118 6.62 -16.32 -4.93
N THR A 119 7.63 -17.06 -4.51
CA THR A 119 7.99 -17.19 -3.10
C THR A 119 9.46 -16.85 -2.93
N ILE A 120 9.76 -15.95 -2.01
CA ILE A 120 11.11 -15.73 -1.50
C ILE A 120 11.17 -16.37 -0.13
N SER A 121 12.08 -17.31 0.05
CA SER A 121 12.29 -17.99 1.32
C SER A 121 13.70 -17.76 1.84
N ALA A 122 13.83 -17.80 3.16
CA ALA A 122 15.12 -17.81 3.82
C ALA A 122 15.24 -19.01 4.76
N SER A 123 16.46 -19.47 4.99
CA SER A 123 16.76 -20.58 5.88
C SER A 123 18.03 -20.28 6.66
N ARG A 124 18.06 -20.69 7.93
CA ARG A 124 19.27 -20.74 8.76
C ARG A 124 19.51 -22.21 9.12
N PRO A 125 20.38 -22.93 8.40
CA PRO A 125 20.66 -24.33 8.67
C PRO A 125 21.07 -24.57 10.14
N PRO A 126 20.62 -25.67 10.77
CA PRO A 126 19.88 -26.80 10.18
C PRO A 126 18.36 -26.60 10.05
N GLY A 127 17.84 -25.38 10.27
CA GLY A 127 16.42 -25.07 10.14
C GLY A 127 15.88 -25.19 8.70
N GLY A 128 14.56 -25.26 8.58
CA GLY A 128 13.87 -25.32 7.28
C GLY A 128 13.87 -23.99 6.51
N TRP A 129 13.33 -24.02 5.29
CA TRP A 129 13.02 -22.82 4.53
C TRP A 129 11.72 -22.20 5.03
N LEU A 130 11.76 -20.92 5.36
CA LEU A 130 10.60 -20.14 5.77
C LEU A 130 10.31 -19.07 4.71
N PRO A 131 9.05 -18.92 4.26
CA PRO A 131 8.69 -17.87 3.31
C PRO A 131 8.83 -16.50 4.00
N ILE A 132 9.43 -15.54 3.29
CA ILE A 132 9.56 -14.14 3.71
C ILE A 132 8.59 -13.27 2.91
N LEU A 133 8.39 -13.60 1.64
CA LEU A 133 7.46 -12.95 0.75
C LEU A 133 6.80 -14.00 -0.14
N ASP A 134 5.48 -13.98 -0.19
CA ASP A 134 4.67 -14.76 -1.14
C ASP A 134 3.85 -13.82 -2.02
N GLY A 135 3.87 -14.07 -3.32
CA GLY A 135 3.10 -13.36 -4.33
C GLY A 135 2.27 -14.34 -5.14
N GLU A 136 1.03 -13.99 -5.40
CA GLU A 136 0.16 -14.71 -6.31
C GLU A 136 -0.54 -13.74 -7.25
N PHE A 137 -0.48 -14.03 -8.53
CA PHE A 137 -0.98 -13.16 -9.59
C PHE A 137 -1.82 -13.98 -10.57
N PHE A 138 -2.94 -13.40 -11.00
CA PHE A 138 -3.84 -13.99 -11.97
C PHE A 138 -3.82 -13.17 -13.27
N ARG A 139 -4.01 -13.88 -14.40
CA ARG A 139 -3.83 -13.43 -15.80
C ARG A 139 -2.38 -13.46 -16.30
N ALA A 140 -2.23 -13.16 -17.59
CA ALA A 140 -0.96 -13.24 -18.31
C ALA A 140 0.12 -12.26 -17.80
N ALA A 141 -0.26 -11.15 -17.16
CA ALA A 141 0.68 -10.20 -16.57
C ALA A 141 0.07 -9.43 -15.39
N ALA A 142 0.88 -9.16 -14.35
CA ALA A 142 0.49 -8.31 -13.22
C ALA A 142 0.05 -6.90 -13.63
N SER A 143 0.47 -6.42 -14.80
CA SER A 143 0.09 -5.11 -15.33
C SER A 143 -1.41 -4.94 -15.61
N SER A 144 -2.15 -6.04 -15.72
CA SER A 144 -3.62 -6.08 -15.96
C SER A 144 -4.33 -7.10 -15.07
N GLY A 145 -3.60 -7.62 -14.08
CA GLY A 145 -4.00 -8.75 -13.27
C GLY A 145 -4.66 -8.36 -11.95
N ILE A 146 -5.07 -9.40 -11.25
CA ILE A 146 -5.45 -9.36 -9.83
C ILE A 146 -4.33 -10.08 -9.10
N GLY A 147 -3.96 -9.63 -7.91
CA GLY A 147 -2.96 -10.33 -7.15
C GLY A 147 -2.98 -10.05 -5.66
N ARG A 148 -2.27 -10.90 -4.94
CA ARG A 148 -1.94 -10.70 -3.53
C ARG A 148 -0.45 -10.81 -3.31
N ILE A 149 0.05 -10.04 -2.37
CA ILE A 149 1.41 -10.16 -1.84
C ILE A 149 1.32 -10.26 -0.32
N THR A 150 1.99 -11.23 0.27
CA THR A 150 2.09 -11.42 1.72
C THR A 150 3.54 -11.30 2.14
N LEU A 151 3.80 -10.52 3.18
CA LEU A 151 5.10 -10.45 3.83
C LEU A 151 4.99 -11.14 5.16
N HIS A 152 5.89 -12.09 5.41
CA HIS A 152 5.90 -12.93 6.59
C HIS A 152 6.94 -12.44 7.58
N PHE A 153 6.64 -11.35 8.29
CA PHE A 153 7.57 -10.78 9.25
C PHE A 153 7.84 -11.71 10.44
N GLU A 154 6.87 -12.54 10.81
CA GLU A 154 6.99 -13.60 11.82
C GLU A 154 8.13 -14.59 11.49
N ASN A 155 8.34 -14.86 10.20
CA ASN A 155 9.40 -15.75 9.74
C ASN A 155 10.76 -15.04 9.76
N SER A 156 10.79 -13.75 9.44
CA SER A 156 11.99 -12.91 9.60
C SER A 156 12.43 -12.84 11.07
N THR A 157 11.50 -12.72 12.01
CA THR A 157 11.79 -12.78 13.45
C THR A 157 12.34 -14.14 13.85
N THR A 158 11.71 -15.23 13.38
CA THR A 158 12.16 -16.60 13.67
C THR A 158 13.59 -16.86 13.18
N LEU A 159 14.00 -16.27 12.05
CA LEU A 159 15.34 -16.40 11.49
C LEU A 159 16.36 -15.42 12.10
N GLY A 160 15.91 -14.46 12.89
CA GLY A 160 16.72 -13.37 13.45
C GLY A 160 17.24 -12.40 12.38
N ILE A 161 16.45 -12.15 11.33
CA ILE A 161 16.78 -11.23 10.22
C ILE A 161 15.85 -10.01 10.16
N ASN A 162 14.93 -9.88 11.12
CA ASN A 162 14.02 -8.75 11.21
C ASN A 162 14.75 -7.46 11.62
N LYS A 163 14.24 -6.32 11.16
CA LYS A 163 14.64 -5.01 11.68
C LYS A 163 13.90 -4.73 12.99
N PRO A 164 14.44 -3.84 13.85
CA PRO A 164 13.79 -3.46 15.11
C PRO A 164 12.38 -2.87 14.95
N THR A 165 12.08 -2.29 13.79
CA THR A 165 10.80 -1.65 13.48
C THR A 165 9.85 -2.57 12.69
N ASP A 166 10.28 -3.79 12.37
CA ASP A 166 9.43 -4.72 11.65
C ASP A 166 8.30 -5.20 12.56
N PRO A 167 7.07 -5.36 12.04
CA PRO A 167 5.98 -5.97 12.79
C PRO A 167 6.28 -7.45 13.08
N THR A 168 5.48 -8.08 13.94
CA THR A 168 5.62 -9.51 14.29
C THR A 168 4.62 -10.42 13.58
N PHE A 169 3.86 -9.88 12.62
CA PHE A 169 2.73 -10.52 11.96
C PHE A 169 2.75 -10.20 10.47
N PRO A 170 2.04 -11.00 9.62
CA PRO A 170 2.11 -10.80 8.19
C PRO A 170 1.34 -9.56 7.74
N ALA A 171 1.91 -8.83 6.77
CA ALA A 171 1.21 -7.77 6.05
C ALA A 171 0.72 -8.31 4.70
N ARG A 172 -0.51 -7.99 4.32
CA ARG A 172 -1.11 -8.47 3.06
C ARG A 172 -1.54 -7.31 2.20
N ILE A 173 -1.06 -7.31 0.96
CA ILE A 173 -1.48 -6.39 -0.08
C ILE A 173 -2.37 -7.15 -1.05
N PHE A 174 -3.51 -6.59 -1.38
CA PHE A 174 -4.34 -7.04 -2.50
C PHE A 174 -4.42 -5.93 -3.53
N TYR A 175 -4.49 -6.30 -4.80
CA TYR A 175 -4.72 -5.34 -5.86
C TYR A 175 -5.60 -5.94 -6.95
N ASP A 176 -6.45 -5.10 -7.55
CA ASP A 176 -7.20 -5.39 -8.76
C ASP A 176 -6.94 -4.31 -9.79
N ARG A 177 -6.40 -4.72 -10.94
CA ARG A 177 -6.14 -3.83 -12.09
C ARG A 177 -6.84 -4.33 -13.34
N SER A 178 -7.85 -5.18 -13.18
CA SER A 178 -8.60 -5.78 -14.29
C SER A 178 -9.71 -4.87 -14.83
N SER A 179 -10.05 -3.81 -14.11
CA SER A 179 -11.05 -2.81 -14.48
C SER A 179 -10.66 -1.40 -13.99
N ASP A 180 -11.46 -0.41 -14.37
CA ASP A 180 -11.47 0.93 -13.79
C ASP A 180 -12.66 1.02 -12.79
N PRO A 181 -12.46 1.39 -11.52
CA PRO A 181 -11.19 1.81 -10.91
C PRO A 181 -10.23 0.66 -10.68
N ARG A 182 -8.93 0.97 -10.65
CA ARG A 182 -7.94 0.07 -10.04
C ARG A 182 -8.06 0.15 -8.53
N THR A 183 -7.88 -0.97 -7.85
CA THR A 183 -7.92 -1.02 -6.38
C THR A 183 -6.63 -1.56 -5.80
N VAL A 184 -6.26 -1.04 -4.63
CA VAL A 184 -5.16 -1.55 -3.81
C VAL A 184 -5.64 -1.54 -2.36
N SER A 185 -5.47 -2.63 -1.63
CA SER A 185 -5.70 -2.66 -0.19
C SER A 185 -4.49 -3.21 0.56
N LEU A 186 -4.29 -2.71 1.77
CA LEU A 186 -3.32 -3.20 2.73
C LEU A 186 -4.08 -3.60 4.00
N ASP A 187 -4.10 -4.89 4.27
CA ASP A 187 -4.60 -5.47 5.53
C ASP A 187 -3.47 -5.44 6.55
N LEU A 188 -3.60 -4.55 7.55
CA LEU A 188 -2.82 -4.56 8.78
C LEU A 188 -3.69 -5.05 9.93
N THR A 189 -3.72 -6.38 10.11
CA THR A 189 -4.47 -7.07 11.17
C THR A 189 -4.41 -6.38 12.55
N SER A 190 -5.49 -6.50 13.33
CA SER A 190 -5.65 -5.87 14.65
C SER A 190 -4.40 -5.97 15.53
N GLY A 191 -3.88 -4.81 15.97
CA GLY A 191 -2.73 -4.73 16.87
C GLY A 191 -1.36 -4.71 16.18
N VAL A 192 -1.35 -4.68 14.84
CA VAL A 192 -0.13 -4.64 14.04
C VAL A 192 0.09 -3.25 13.46
N ASN A 193 1.18 -2.61 13.87
CA ASN A 193 1.67 -1.40 13.23
C ASN A 193 2.83 -1.77 12.30
N ALA A 194 2.76 -1.37 11.04
CA ALA A 194 3.76 -1.69 10.03
C ALA A 194 3.93 -0.50 9.08
N PHE A 195 5.13 -0.31 8.51
CA PHE A 195 5.39 0.77 7.54
C PHE A 195 5.06 2.19 8.04
N GLY A 196 5.10 2.40 9.37
CA GLY A 196 4.69 3.67 9.98
C GLY A 196 3.16 3.89 10.02
N LEU A 197 2.39 2.87 9.66
CA LEU A 197 0.93 2.86 9.70
C LEU A 197 0.43 2.11 10.94
N ILE A 198 -0.72 2.52 11.43
CA ILE A 198 -1.44 1.80 12.49
C ILE A 198 -2.24 0.64 11.92
N SER A 199 -2.62 -0.30 12.77
CA SER A 199 -3.55 -1.37 12.41
C SER A 199 -4.87 -0.81 11.88
N PHE A 200 -5.16 -1.09 10.61
CA PHE A 200 -6.34 -0.67 9.88
C PHE A 200 -6.39 -1.40 8.53
N ASP A 201 -7.59 -1.52 7.97
CA ASP A 201 -7.79 -2.03 6.61
C ASP A 201 -7.75 -0.85 5.63
N TYR A 202 -6.59 -0.55 5.07
CA TYR A 202 -6.42 0.55 4.12
C TYR A 202 -6.94 0.11 2.75
N SER A 203 -7.75 0.94 2.10
CA SER A 203 -8.21 0.71 0.72
C SER A 203 -8.09 1.95 -0.13
N TYR A 204 -7.65 1.76 -1.36
CA TYR A 204 -7.57 2.78 -2.38
C TYR A 204 -8.32 2.32 -3.63
N ALA A 205 -9.11 3.22 -4.21
CA ALA A 205 -9.68 3.10 -5.54
C ALA A 205 -9.25 4.31 -6.37
N GLY A 206 -8.57 4.08 -7.49
CA GLY A 206 -8.09 5.13 -8.39
C GLY A 206 -8.64 4.96 -9.79
N TYR A 207 -9.22 6.02 -10.32
CA TYR A 207 -9.80 6.03 -11.66
C TYR A 207 -8.84 6.58 -12.71
N ALA A 208 -9.05 6.19 -13.96
CA ALA A 208 -8.21 6.62 -15.08
C ALA A 208 -8.23 8.14 -15.33
N ASP A 209 -9.32 8.82 -14.97
CA ASP A 209 -9.46 10.29 -15.06
C ASP A 209 -8.78 11.04 -13.90
N GLY A 210 -8.20 10.31 -12.94
CA GLY A 210 -7.44 10.85 -11.82
C GLY A 210 -8.24 11.13 -10.55
N HIS A 211 -9.55 10.88 -10.51
CA HIS A 211 -10.27 10.87 -9.23
C HIS A 211 -10.00 9.58 -8.45
N GLY A 212 -10.26 9.60 -7.14
CA GLY A 212 -10.06 8.44 -6.31
C GLY A 212 -10.64 8.55 -4.92
N GLN A 213 -10.61 7.41 -4.23
CA GLN A 213 -11.00 7.24 -2.84
C GLN A 213 -9.85 6.59 -2.07
N LEU A 214 -9.62 7.06 -0.84
CA LEU A 214 -8.71 6.44 0.11
C LEU A 214 -9.42 6.28 1.46
N ASP A 215 -9.46 5.05 1.97
CA ASP A 215 -9.82 4.72 3.33
C ASP A 215 -8.53 4.53 4.13
N TYR A 216 -8.37 5.28 5.21
CA TYR A 216 -7.17 5.27 6.03
C TYR A 216 -7.49 5.60 7.48
N ALA A 217 -6.53 5.29 8.35
CA ALA A 217 -6.58 5.71 9.73
C ALA A 217 -5.22 6.24 10.21
N PHE A 218 -5.27 7.12 11.20
CA PHE A 218 -4.08 7.64 11.87
C PHE A 218 -4.37 7.92 13.35
N PRO A 219 -3.35 7.84 14.22
CA PRO A 219 -3.51 8.19 15.62
C PRO A 219 -3.56 9.72 15.78
N ASP A 220 -4.53 10.23 16.53
CA ASP A 220 -4.51 11.61 17.02
C ASP A 220 -3.72 11.66 18.35
N PRO A 221 -2.51 12.24 18.36
CA PRO A 221 -1.67 12.28 19.55
C PRO A 221 -2.26 13.14 20.68
N LYS A 222 -3.20 14.05 20.38
CA LYS A 222 -3.80 14.93 21.41
C LYS A 222 -4.86 14.21 22.22
N SER A 223 -5.74 13.47 21.53
CA SER A 223 -6.83 12.73 22.18
C SER A 223 -6.46 11.29 22.54
N GLY A 224 -5.42 10.74 21.92
CA GLY A 224 -5.09 9.31 22.00
C GLY A 224 -6.06 8.43 21.21
N CYS A 225 -6.96 9.02 20.42
CA CYS A 225 -7.95 8.31 19.62
C CYS A 225 -7.37 7.95 18.23
N THR A 226 -7.97 6.96 17.58
CA THR A 226 -7.72 6.67 16.16
C THR A 226 -8.74 7.42 15.32
N VAL A 227 -8.28 8.22 14.37
CA VAL A 227 -9.15 8.87 13.38
C VAL A 227 -9.23 7.97 12.15
N GLU A 228 -10.42 7.51 11.83
CA GLU A 228 -10.72 6.75 10.60
C GLU A 228 -11.38 7.68 9.60
N VAL A 229 -10.88 7.69 8.38
CA VAL A 229 -11.28 8.63 7.34
C VAL A 229 -11.55 7.90 6.04
N THR A 230 -12.66 8.24 5.41
CA THR A 230 -12.91 7.95 3.99
C THR A 230 -12.81 9.26 3.22
N THR A 231 -11.81 9.37 2.37
CA THR A 231 -11.49 10.56 1.60
C THR A 231 -11.75 10.32 0.12
N PHE A 232 -12.41 11.27 -0.53
CA PHE A 232 -12.59 11.32 -1.99
C PHE A 232 -11.93 12.58 -2.55
N PHE A 233 -11.25 12.46 -3.67
CA PHE A 233 -10.61 13.59 -4.33
C PHE A 233 -10.70 13.46 -5.85
N ASN A 234 -10.71 14.61 -6.53
CA ASN A 234 -10.55 14.66 -7.97
C ASN A 234 -9.06 14.82 -8.36
N ALA A 235 -8.78 14.77 -9.66
CA ALA A 235 -7.43 14.90 -10.20
C ALA A 235 -6.74 16.24 -9.84
N GLN A 236 -7.53 17.29 -9.58
CA GLN A 236 -7.02 18.61 -9.18
C GLN A 236 -6.74 18.71 -7.68
N GLY A 237 -7.07 17.68 -6.90
CA GLY A 237 -6.86 17.64 -5.46
C GLY A 237 -7.94 18.30 -4.61
N ALA A 238 -9.03 18.78 -5.21
CA ALA A 238 -10.24 19.16 -4.47
C ALA A 238 -10.97 17.88 -4.04
N GLY A 239 -11.63 17.91 -2.89
CA GLY A 239 -12.25 16.70 -2.37
C GLY A 239 -13.20 16.91 -1.21
N ARG A 240 -13.62 15.77 -0.67
CA ARG A 240 -14.45 15.66 0.52
C ARG A 240 -14.00 14.46 1.35
N ASP A 241 -14.21 14.52 2.64
CA ASP A 241 -14.01 13.37 3.50
C ASP A 241 -15.11 13.26 4.55
N VAL A 242 -15.24 12.04 5.05
CA VAL A 242 -16.01 11.73 6.25
C VAL A 242 -15.08 11.05 7.21
N PHE A 243 -15.05 11.51 8.47
CA PHE A 243 -14.23 10.89 9.49
C PHE A 243 -14.92 10.70 10.82
N ARG A 244 -14.34 9.80 11.61
CA ARG A 244 -14.74 9.50 12.98
C ARG A 244 -13.51 9.25 13.85
N ALA A 245 -13.59 9.67 15.11
CA ALA A 245 -12.60 9.37 16.14
C ALA A 245 -13.06 8.17 16.97
N ARG A 246 -12.18 7.18 17.11
CA ARG A 246 -12.33 6.01 17.98
C ARG A 246 -11.44 6.13 19.20
N CYS A 247 -12.03 6.27 20.37
CA CYS A 247 -11.36 6.44 21.65
C CYS A 247 -11.66 5.21 22.53
N GLY A 248 -11.04 4.07 22.21
CA GLY A 248 -11.38 2.78 22.81
C GLY A 248 -12.77 2.32 22.35
N VAL A 249 -13.70 2.14 23.29
CA VAL A 249 -15.10 1.75 22.98
C VAL A 249 -15.98 2.92 22.54
N LEU A 250 -15.52 4.17 22.78
CA LEU A 250 -16.25 5.37 22.38
C LEU A 250 -15.96 5.69 20.91
N VAL A 251 -17.01 5.90 20.12
CA VAL A 251 -16.92 6.37 18.74
C VAL A 251 -17.64 7.71 18.64
N LEU A 252 -16.92 8.74 18.19
CA LEU A 252 -17.44 10.08 17.93
C LEU A 252 -17.28 10.34 16.43
N GLY A 253 -18.32 10.73 15.71
CA GLY A 253 -18.11 11.02 14.28
C GLY A 253 -19.32 11.01 13.37
N ASP A 254 -19.01 10.84 12.09
CA ASP A 254 -19.70 11.39 10.91
C ASP A 254 -19.46 12.89 10.74
N VAL A 255 -18.23 13.34 11.02
CA VAL A 255 -17.78 14.68 10.65
C VAL A 255 -17.54 14.71 9.15
N ARG A 256 -18.07 15.71 8.47
CA ARG A 256 -17.95 15.88 7.02
C ARG A 256 -17.23 17.16 6.72
N GLN A 257 -16.28 17.12 5.79
CA GLN A 257 -15.62 18.33 5.31
C GLN A 257 -15.36 18.25 3.82
N CYS A 258 -15.23 19.43 3.21
CA CYS A 258 -14.88 19.60 1.81
C CYS A 258 -13.80 20.65 1.66
N TRP A 259 -12.96 20.48 0.65
CA TRP A 259 -11.88 21.41 0.35
C TRP A 259 -11.72 21.65 -1.15
N ASP A 260 -11.15 22.80 -1.48
CA ASP A 260 -10.76 23.15 -2.85
C ASP A 260 -9.39 22.58 -3.23
N ALA A 261 -8.96 22.73 -4.48
CA ALA A 261 -7.65 22.25 -4.95
C ALA A 261 -6.45 22.89 -4.19
N GLY A 262 -6.69 24.01 -3.50
CA GLY A 262 -5.72 24.69 -2.65
C GLY A 262 -5.59 24.09 -1.25
N GLY A 263 -6.36 23.05 -0.91
CA GLY A 263 -6.40 22.46 0.43
C GLY A 263 -7.14 23.32 1.46
N CYS A 264 -7.91 24.32 1.02
CA CYS A 264 -8.69 25.16 1.91
C CYS A 264 -10.08 24.57 2.12
N LEU A 265 -10.52 24.52 3.38
CA LEU A 265 -11.87 24.10 3.74
C LEU A 265 -12.90 25.03 3.11
N THR A 266 -13.89 24.44 2.45
CA THR A 266 -15.05 25.13 1.86
C THR A 266 -16.35 24.79 2.59
N PHE A 267 -16.35 23.69 3.33
CA PHE A 267 -17.47 23.21 4.13
C PHE A 267 -16.98 22.35 5.30
N VAL A 268 -17.61 22.49 6.46
CA VAL A 268 -17.43 21.62 7.64
C VAL A 268 -18.80 21.41 8.29
N ASP A 269 -19.18 20.17 8.51
CA ASP A 269 -20.28 19.73 9.36
C ASP A 269 -19.72 18.80 10.43
N ASP A 270 -19.54 19.37 11.63
CA ASP A 270 -18.86 18.74 12.74
C ASP A 270 -19.68 18.89 14.02
N PRO A 271 -20.55 17.90 14.33
CA PRO A 271 -21.38 17.92 15.52
C PRO A 271 -20.60 17.86 16.83
N PHE A 272 -19.29 17.53 16.79
CA PHE A 272 -18.46 17.20 17.95
C PHE A 272 -17.28 18.16 18.16
N ALA A 273 -17.09 19.13 17.25
CA ALA A 273 -15.97 20.07 17.23
C ALA A 273 -14.58 19.40 17.22
N LEU A 274 -14.44 18.28 16.48
CA LEU A 274 -13.18 17.57 16.27
C LEU A 274 -12.24 18.29 15.28
N THR A 275 -12.81 19.08 14.37
CA THR A 275 -12.11 19.86 13.35
C THR A 275 -11.52 21.11 13.99
N PRO A 276 -10.21 21.39 13.80
CA PRO A 276 -9.57 22.57 14.40
C PRO A 276 -10.27 23.90 14.11
N ALA A 277 -10.85 24.05 12.90
CA ALA A 277 -11.60 25.24 12.50
C ALA A 277 -12.81 25.56 13.40
N CYS A 278 -13.33 24.56 14.12
CA CYS A 278 -14.47 24.71 15.02
C CYS A 278 -14.10 25.30 16.38
N ASN A 279 -12.81 25.38 16.73
CA ASN A 279 -12.32 25.96 17.99
C ASN A 279 -13.07 25.46 19.24
N GLY A 280 -13.46 24.18 19.26
CA GLY A 280 -14.17 23.55 20.38
C GLY A 280 -15.66 23.90 20.51
N VAL A 281 -16.25 24.61 19.54
CA VAL A 281 -17.68 24.96 19.54
C VAL A 281 -18.49 23.89 18.81
N ALA A 282 -19.42 23.23 19.50
CA ALA A 282 -20.30 22.19 18.96
C ALA A 282 -21.79 22.56 19.09
N PRO A 283 -22.66 22.27 18.10
CA PRO A 283 -22.31 21.76 16.78
C PRO A 283 -21.64 22.84 15.92
N CYS A 284 -20.69 22.44 15.09
CA CYS A 284 -19.96 23.31 14.20
C CYS A 284 -20.44 23.11 12.76
N LEU A 285 -20.95 24.18 12.16
CA LEU A 285 -21.32 24.20 10.75
C LEU A 285 -20.70 25.43 10.11
N LEU A 286 -19.76 25.23 9.19
CA LEU A 286 -19.02 26.28 8.51
C LEU A 286 -19.12 26.11 6.99
N GLY A 287 -19.15 27.23 6.25
CA GLY A 287 -19.14 27.22 4.80
C GLY A 287 -20.47 26.78 4.15
N ASN A 288 -20.37 26.17 2.97
CA ASN A 288 -21.55 25.78 2.17
C ASN A 288 -21.35 24.37 1.58
N SER A 289 -22.26 23.45 1.86
CA SER A 289 -22.21 22.08 1.34
C SER A 289 -22.28 21.98 -0.18
N ALA A 290 -22.83 22.99 -0.86
CA ALA A 290 -22.83 23.07 -2.33
C ALA A 290 -21.43 23.30 -2.91
N SER A 291 -20.45 23.70 -2.10
CA SER A 291 -19.04 23.85 -2.49
C SER A 291 -18.28 22.52 -2.50
N CYS A 292 -18.90 21.44 -2.02
CA CYS A 292 -18.31 20.12 -2.11
C CYS A 292 -18.25 19.65 -3.56
N PRO A 293 -17.12 19.08 -4.03
CA PRO A 293 -17.03 18.55 -5.38
C PRO A 293 -18.13 17.50 -5.64
N GLY A 294 -18.93 17.74 -6.68
CA GLY A 294 -19.92 16.79 -7.19
C GLY A 294 -19.30 15.81 -8.19
N GLY A 295 -19.90 14.64 -8.35
CA GLY A 295 -19.47 13.66 -9.36
C GLY A 295 -18.19 12.89 -9.01
N LEU A 296 -17.85 12.80 -7.73
CA LEU A 296 -16.97 11.78 -7.16
C LEU A 296 -17.71 10.45 -7.04
#